data_AF-A0A7X7SSE4-F1
#
_entry.id   AF-A0A7X7SSE4-F1
#
_cell.length_a   1.000
_cell.length_b   1.000
_cell.length_c   1.000
_cell.angle_alpha   90.00
_cell.angle_beta   90.00
_cell.angle_gamma   90.00
#
_symmetry.space_group_name_H-M   'P 1'
#
loop_
_entity.id
_entity.type
_entity.pdbx_description
1 polymer ?
#
loop_
_entity_poly.entity_id
_entity_poly.type
_entity_poly.pdbx_seq_one_letter_code
_entity_poly.pdbx_strand_id
1 'polypeptide(L)'
;AFAQGHVPGAINIPHAKIIGSRMAEYPANILFVVYCAGPHCNGAARAAVRLAQLGRPVKLMAGGITGWRDEGFALARAPDILGS
;
A
#
# COMPACT_ATOMS: atom_id res chain seq x y z
N ALA A 1 0.37 1.23 12.66
CA ALA A 1 0.63 0.16 11.66
C ALA A 1 1.77 0.57 10.72
N PHE A 2 1.53 1.35 9.65
CA PHE A 2 2.57 1.70 8.65
C PHE A 2 3.86 2.29 9.25
N ALA A 3 3.73 3.25 10.19
CA ALA A 3 4.90 3.89 10.80
C ALA A 3 5.81 2.91 11.57
N GLN A 4 5.23 1.89 12.19
CA GLN A 4 5.95 0.88 12.97
C GLN A 4 6.64 -0.18 12.08
N GLY A 5 6.20 -0.31 10.82
CA GLY A 5 6.72 -1.26 9.86
C GLY A 5 5.93 -1.24 8.55
N HIS A 6 6.63 -1.09 7.43
CA HIS A 6 6.08 -1.14 6.09
C HIS A 6 7.11 -1.68 5.08
N VAL A 7 6.66 -2.07 3.89
CA VAL A 7 7.57 -2.48 2.81
C VAL A 7 8.45 -1.29 2.43
N PRO A 8 9.77 -1.42 2.33
CA PRO A 8 10.66 -0.32 1.95
C PRO A 8 10.19 0.40 0.67
N GLY A 9 10.13 1.73 0.71
CA GLY A 9 9.65 2.56 -0.40
C GLY A 9 8.13 2.63 -0.56
N ALA A 10 7.35 1.90 0.25
CA ALA A 10 5.91 2.05 0.25
C ALA A 10 5.50 3.44 0.74
N ILE A 11 4.35 3.92 0.27
CA ILE A 11 3.72 5.15 0.72
C ILE A 11 2.38 4.84 1.40
N ASN A 12 2.04 5.59 2.43
CA ASN A 12 0.77 5.41 3.13
C ASN A 12 -0.34 6.22 2.46
N ILE A 13 -1.23 5.56 1.72
CA ILE A 13 -2.42 6.18 1.13
C ILE A 13 -3.67 5.61 1.83
N PRO A 14 -4.38 6.40 2.66
CA PRO A 14 -5.65 5.98 3.22
C PRO A 14 -6.65 5.66 2.12
N HIS A 15 -7.45 4.61 2.29
CA HIS A 15 -8.40 4.14 1.28
C HIS A 15 -9.35 5.25 0.77
N ALA A 16 -9.81 6.15 1.65
CA ALA A 16 -10.67 7.27 1.28
C ALA A 16 -9.99 8.30 0.35
N LYS A 17 -8.65 8.32 0.31
CA LYS A 17 -7.84 9.20 -0.53
C LYS A 17 -7.41 8.55 -1.86
N ILE A 18 -7.85 7.33 -2.15
CA ILE A 18 -7.69 6.72 -3.48
C ILE A 18 -8.74 7.34 -4.41
N ILE A 19 -8.51 8.56 -4.87
CA ILE A 19 -9.41 9.32 -5.74
C ILE A 19 -8.67 9.75 -7.00
N GLY A 20 -9.42 10.05 -8.07
CA GLY A 20 -8.84 10.39 -9.37
C GLY A 20 -7.80 11.49 -9.32
N SER A 21 -8.09 12.60 -8.63
CA SER A 21 -7.13 13.72 -8.47
C SER A 21 -5.83 13.31 -7.79
N ARG A 22 -5.91 12.50 -6.73
CA ARG A 22 -4.73 11.99 -6.02
C ARG A 22 -3.93 11.01 -6.89
N MET A 23 -4.59 10.17 -7.69
CA MET A 23 -3.91 9.22 -8.58
C MET A 23 -3.31 9.90 -9.82
N ALA A 24 -3.82 11.07 -10.20
CA ALA A 24 -3.29 11.87 -11.31
C ALA A 24 -1.87 12.43 -11.01
N GLU A 25 -1.46 12.47 -9.74
CA GLU A 25 -0.10 12.84 -9.35
C GLU A 25 0.95 11.79 -9.77
N TYR A 26 0.53 10.58 -10.16
CA TYR A 26 1.42 9.50 -10.59
C TYR A 26 1.29 9.24 -12.10
N PRO A 27 2.38 8.81 -12.78
CA PRO A 27 2.34 8.46 -14.21
C PRO A 27 1.21 7.47 -14.53
N ALA A 28 0.47 7.71 -15.60
CA ALA A 28 -0.74 6.96 -15.93
C ALA A 28 -0.53 5.43 -15.99
N ASN A 29 0.63 4.99 -16.48
CA ASN A 29 1.02 3.59 -16.65
C ASN A 29 1.78 3.01 -15.45
N ILE A 30 1.95 3.74 -14.35
CA ILE A 30 2.60 3.20 -13.16
C ILE A 30 1.80 2.01 -12.62
N LEU A 31 2.49 0.95 -12.26
CA LEU A 31 1.89 -0.20 -11.60
C LEU A 31 1.79 0.07 -10.10
N PHE A 32 0.57 0.18 -9.59
CA PHE A 32 0.35 0.17 -8.15
C PHE A 32 0.45 -1.25 -7.61
N VAL A 33 1.12 -1.42 -6.48
CA VAL A 33 1.10 -2.65 -5.70
C VAL A 33 0.50 -2.34 -4.34
N VAL A 34 -0.58 -3.02 -4.00
CA VAL A 34 -1.29 -2.82 -2.72
C VAL A 34 -1.14 -4.02 -1.82
N TYR A 35 -1.02 -3.77 -0.52
CA TYR A 35 -0.94 -4.80 0.51
C TYR A 35 -1.59 -4.32 1.81
N CYS A 36 -1.92 -5.27 2.69
CA CYS A 36 -2.44 -5.00 4.03
C CYS A 36 -1.67 -5.86 5.04
N ALA A 37 -2.19 -6.00 6.27
CA ALA A 37 -1.62 -6.82 7.32
C ALA A 37 -1.37 -8.27 6.85
N GLY A 38 -2.35 -8.91 6.21
CA GLY A 38 -2.22 -10.30 5.80
C GLY A 38 -3.41 -10.80 4.97
N PRO A 39 -3.48 -12.11 4.69
CA PRO A 39 -4.47 -12.70 3.78
C PRO A 39 -5.93 -12.52 4.22
N HIS A 40 -6.19 -12.36 5.52
CA HIS A 40 -7.54 -12.12 6.06
C HIS A 40 -7.95 -10.64 6.09
N CYS A 41 -7.09 -9.73 5.59
CA CYS A 41 -7.44 -8.32 5.48
C CYS A 41 -8.06 -7.99 4.12
N ASN A 42 -9.27 -7.43 4.15
CA ASN A 42 -9.98 -6.98 2.94
C ASN A 42 -9.54 -5.59 2.42
N GLY A 43 -8.73 -4.86 3.19
CA GLY A 43 -8.34 -3.48 2.89
C GLY A 43 -7.57 -3.34 1.58
N ALA A 44 -6.60 -4.22 1.32
CA ALA A 44 -5.81 -4.20 0.09
C ALA A 44 -6.63 -4.60 -1.15
N ALA A 45 -7.50 -5.61 -1.02
CA ALA A 45 -8.40 -6.00 -2.09
C ALA A 45 -9.35 -4.86 -2.48
N ARG A 46 -9.94 -4.17 -1.50
CA ARG A 46 -10.78 -2.98 -1.74
C ARG A 46 -10.01 -1.84 -2.41
N ALA A 47 -8.77 -1.59 -1.99
CA ALA A 47 -7.90 -0.60 -2.61
C ALA A 47 -7.61 -0.95 -4.08
N ALA A 48 -7.34 -2.23 -4.37
CA ALA A 48 -7.13 -2.71 -5.74
C ALA A 48 -8.36 -2.49 -6.62
N VAL A 49 -9.55 -2.84 -6.14
CA VAL A 49 -10.82 -2.59 -6.87
C VAL A 49 -10.97 -1.11 -7.18
N ARG A 50 -10.71 -0.23 -6.20
CA ARG A 50 -10.85 1.21 -6.39
C ARG A 50 -9.83 1.79 -7.38
N LEU A 51 -8.59 1.31 -7.37
CA LEU A 51 -7.58 1.69 -8.36
C LEU A 51 -7.96 1.22 -9.77
N ALA A 52 -8.44 -0.01 -9.90
CA ALA A 52 -8.89 -0.57 -11.18
C ALA A 52 -10.09 0.20 -11.75
N GLN A 53 -11.04 0.60 -10.91
CA GLN A 53 -12.18 1.46 -11.30
C GLN A 53 -11.73 2.85 -11.79
N LEU A 54 -10.59 3.34 -11.33
CA LEU A 54 -9.96 4.58 -11.81
C LEU A 54 -9.08 4.36 -13.06
N GLY A 55 -9.09 3.16 -13.65
CA GLY A 55 -8.28 2.80 -14.80
C GLY A 55 -6.77 2.71 -14.50
N ARG A 56 -6.38 2.55 -13.24
CA ARG A 56 -4.96 2.50 -12.84
C ARG A 56 -4.48 1.04 -12.83
N PRO A 57 -3.32 0.73 -13.44
CA PRO A 57 -2.73 -0.60 -13.35
C PRO A 57 -2.45 -0.96 -11.89
N VAL A 58 -2.90 -2.15 -11.45
CA VAL A 58 -2.75 -2.56 -10.05
C VAL A 58 -2.52 -4.06 -9.91
N LYS A 59 -1.68 -4.44 -8.95
CA LYS A 59 -1.52 -5.81 -8.44
C LYS A 59 -1.74 -5.84 -6.93
N LEU A 60 -2.35 -6.93 -6.46
CA LEU A 60 -2.45 -7.24 -5.04
C LEU A 60 -1.23 -8.09 -4.64
N MET A 61 -0.51 -7.67 -3.60
CA MET A 61 0.51 -8.51 -2.97
C MET A 61 -0.17 -9.47 -2.00
N ALA A 62 -0.39 -10.70 -2.45
CA ALA A 62 -0.94 -11.76 -1.61
C ALA A 62 -0.04 -12.02 -0.38
N GLY A 63 -0.63 -12.45 0.74
CA GLY A 63 0.11 -12.64 1.99
C GLY A 63 0.35 -11.36 2.81
N GLY A 64 0.31 -10.18 2.18
CA GLY A 64 0.46 -8.90 2.87
C GLY A 64 1.83 -8.72 3.54
N ILE A 65 1.92 -7.80 4.51
CA ILE A 65 3.16 -7.54 5.25
C ILE A 65 3.59 -8.73 6.12
N THR A 66 2.64 -9.57 6.56
CA THR A 66 2.96 -10.82 7.26
C THR A 66 3.74 -11.76 6.35
N GLY A 67 3.24 -12.05 5.14
CA GLY A 67 3.96 -12.89 4.18
C GLY A 67 5.34 -12.34 3.82
N TRP A 68 5.45 -11.02 3.60
CA TRP A 68 6.74 -10.34 3.39
C TRP A 68 7.76 -10.61 4.51
N ARG A 69 7.30 -10.56 5.77
CA ARG A 69 8.16 -10.84 6.92
C ARG A 69 8.49 -12.32 7.06
N ASP A 70 7.54 -13.20 6.77
CA ASP A 70 7.74 -14.65 6.86
C ASP A 70 8.79 -15.12 5.84
N GLU A 71 8.93 -14.42 4.71
CA GLU A 71 10.00 -14.61 3.72
C GLU A 71 11.35 -14.00 4.15
N GLY A 72 11.42 -13.36 5.32
CA GLY A 72 12.65 -12.80 5.88
C GLY A 72 13.05 -11.43 5.32
N PHE A 73 12.16 -10.75 4.60
CA PHE A 73 12.47 -9.43 4.05
C PHE A 73 12.41 -8.32 5.10
N ALA A 74 13.25 -7.29 4.90
CA ALA A 74 13.33 -6.14 5.79
C ALA A 74 12.09 -5.25 5.71
N LEU A 75 11.75 -4.61 6.84
CA LEU A 75 10.74 -3.56 6.91
C LEU A 75 11.41 -2.19 7.09
N ALA A 76 10.87 -1.18 6.42
CA ALA A 76 11.16 0.20 6.74
C ALA A 76 10.25 0.69 7.89
N ARG A 77 10.71 1.69 8.62
CA ARG A 77 9.92 2.44 9.59
C ARG A 77 9.76 3.87 9.09
N ALA A 78 8.62 4.48 9.33
CA ALA A 78 8.54 5.91 9.07
C ALA A 78 9.49 6.61 10.06
N PRO A 79 10.18 7.69 9.67
CA PRO A 79 10.95 8.45 10.62
C PRO A 79 10.03 8.82 11.79
N ASP A 80 10.47 8.56 13.03
CA ASP A 80 9.84 9.13 14.20
C ASP A 80 9.94 10.64 14.02
N ILE A 81 8.82 11.30 13.77
CA ILE A 81 8.76 12.76 13.86
C ILE A 81 8.78 13.05 15.36
N LEU A 82 9.98 13.05 15.95
CA LEU A 82 10.22 13.47 17.32
C LEU A 82 9.73 14.92 17.45
N GLY A 83 8.67 15.13 18.24
CA GLY A 83 8.22 16.43 18.68
C GLY A 83 6.80 16.80 18.24
N SER A 84 5.81 16.33 19.00
CA SER A 84 4.62 17.15 19.32
C SER A 84 4.66 17.49 20.79
#